data_AF-A0A944DQW5-F1
#
_entry.id   AF-A0A944DQW5-F1
#
_cell.length_a   1.000
_cell.length_b   1.000
_cell.length_c   1.000
_cell.angle_alpha   90.00
_cell.angle_beta   90.00
_cell.angle_gamma   90.00
#
_symmetry.space_group_name_H-M   'P 1'
#
loop_
_entity.id
_entity.type
_entity.pdbx_description
1 polymer ?
#
loop_
_entity_poly.entity_id
_entity_poly.type
_entity_poly.pdbx_seq_one_letter_code
_entity_poly.pdbx_strand_id
1 'polypeptide(L)'
;MDIFNLLSCKLEHFLNARPYPRELGAVFYEEDEPSLLRVVARKHNGSPFSVSRWHDLFSVSALEKSMSKNGFTEPDCYALLLVLSRFGYLLEIDNRQRSNKDYFIFFYLIQLISLKNSSLDADAQLRNHMLRFLLFELSIDDEAYRRFSIKGNRLMMATDALGPVDLLDVIDLVYNVIKSDSRKEHALLSTLKSYQASVVKLLVEPDSAGYRFKLNDRFSEFMYPDVFLHTYEHDKKQIFSALADTINPFQSTENLFVSNIILMNYSFYILNNKPREILKLKKYINDEALFGKLLEAIITRRMVVSKALFDKLPTGQDLSLIKDEQTSFYNILYRQ
;
A
#
# COMPACT_ATOMS: atom_id res chain seq x y z
N MET A 1 11.90 -14.09 7.55
CA MET A 1 12.42 -12.87 6.90
C MET A 1 11.62 -11.69 7.43
N ASP A 2 12.26 -10.58 7.76
CA ASP A 2 11.56 -9.38 8.23
C ASP A 2 11.25 -8.46 7.04
N ILE A 3 10.09 -8.69 6.43
CA ILE A 3 9.59 -7.92 5.28
C ILE A 3 9.35 -6.43 5.62
N PHE A 4 9.13 -6.11 6.89
CA PHE A 4 8.91 -4.73 7.31
C PHE A 4 10.18 -3.88 7.20
N ASN A 5 11.37 -4.49 7.25
CA ASN A 5 12.63 -3.78 6.99
C ASN A 5 12.74 -3.35 5.52
N LEU A 6 12.28 -4.18 4.57
CA LEU A 6 12.22 -3.78 3.15
C LEU A 6 11.25 -2.63 2.95
N LEU A 7 10.06 -2.70 3.58
CA LEU A 7 9.07 -1.62 3.53
C LEU A 7 9.59 -0.32 4.15
N SER A 8 10.26 -0.40 5.30
CA SER A 8 10.88 0.74 5.98
C SER A 8 11.99 1.37 5.14
N CYS A 9 12.80 0.54 4.48
CA CYS A 9 13.83 1.01 3.55
C CYS A 9 13.20 1.68 2.32
N LYS A 10 12.11 1.13 1.76
CA LYS A 10 11.34 1.77 0.69
C LYS A 10 10.81 3.14 1.12
N LEU A 11 10.26 3.25 2.33
CA LEU A 11 9.82 4.55 2.87
C LEU A 11 11.00 5.52 3.02
N GLU A 12 12.15 5.06 3.53
CA GLU A 12 13.34 5.92 3.65
C GLU A 12 13.79 6.49 2.30
N HIS A 13 13.83 5.67 1.23
CA HIS A 13 14.12 6.15 -0.12
C HIS A 13 13.04 7.09 -0.67
N PHE A 14 11.78 6.82 -0.37
CA PHE A 14 10.67 7.70 -0.75
C PHE A 14 10.78 9.06 -0.07
N LEU A 15 11.29 9.12 1.16
CA LEU A 15 11.43 10.36 1.91
C LEU A 15 12.74 11.11 1.58
N ASN A 16 13.85 10.40 1.42
CA ASN A 16 15.18 10.97 1.31
C ASN A 16 15.84 10.64 -0.04
N ALA A 17 16.39 11.65 -0.71
CA ALA A 17 17.15 11.46 -1.96
C ALA A 17 18.52 10.79 -1.75
N ARG A 18 19.02 10.74 -0.51
CA ARG A 18 20.28 10.08 -0.11
C ARG A 18 20.05 9.17 1.11
N PRO A 19 19.29 8.09 0.94
CA PRO A 19 19.01 7.14 2.02
C PRO A 19 20.29 6.39 2.42
N TYR A 20 20.36 5.96 3.68
CA TYR A 20 21.52 5.23 4.16
C TYR A 20 21.48 3.78 3.65
N PRO A 21 22.59 3.22 3.11
CA PRO A 21 22.62 1.83 2.69
C PRO A 21 22.29 0.88 3.86
N ARG A 22 21.32 -0.02 3.66
CA ARG A 22 20.96 -1.04 4.66
C ARG A 22 21.31 -2.43 4.16
N GLU A 23 21.88 -3.24 5.04
CA GLU A 23 22.00 -4.69 4.80
C GLU A 23 20.65 -5.37 5.04
N LEU A 24 20.09 -5.97 4.00
CA LEU A 24 18.73 -6.54 4.00
C LEU A 24 18.70 -8.08 4.00
N GLY A 25 19.85 -8.71 4.22
CA GLY A 25 19.97 -10.17 4.29
C GLY A 25 19.81 -10.83 2.91
N ALA A 26 19.02 -11.91 2.84
CA ALA A 26 18.91 -12.74 1.64
C ALA A 26 18.10 -12.10 0.49
N VAL A 27 17.23 -11.13 0.81
CA VAL A 27 16.47 -10.34 -0.16
C VAL A 27 16.89 -8.88 0.03
N PHE A 28 17.33 -8.23 -1.05
CA PHE A 28 17.93 -6.90 -0.97
C PHE A 28 17.58 -6.06 -2.21
N TYR A 29 17.98 -4.79 -2.18
CA TYR A 29 17.80 -3.87 -3.31
C TYR A 29 19.03 -3.88 -4.21
N GLU A 30 18.79 -3.89 -5.51
CA GLU A 30 19.82 -3.70 -6.52
C GLU A 30 19.36 -2.71 -7.58
N GLU A 31 20.27 -1.84 -8.01
CA GLU A 31 20.00 -0.85 -9.03
C GLU A 31 19.92 -1.53 -10.40
N ASP A 32 18.76 -1.46 -11.04
CA ASP A 32 18.51 -2.00 -12.37
C ASP A 32 18.71 -0.95 -13.46
N GLU A 33 18.19 0.25 -13.19
CA GLU A 33 18.42 1.47 -13.96
C GLU A 33 18.77 2.59 -12.97
N PRO A 34 19.41 3.69 -13.41
CA PRO A 34 19.69 4.81 -12.52
C PRO A 34 18.43 5.23 -11.75
N SER A 35 18.50 5.19 -10.41
CA SER A 35 17.38 5.52 -9.52
C SER A 35 16.19 4.54 -9.53
N LEU A 36 16.30 3.36 -10.14
CA LEU A 36 15.33 2.26 -10.03
C LEU A 36 15.98 1.08 -9.31
N LEU A 37 15.53 0.81 -8.08
CA LEU A 37 16.02 -0.31 -7.29
C LEU A 37 14.98 -1.43 -7.26
N ARG A 38 15.37 -2.59 -7.79
CA ARG A 38 14.56 -3.81 -7.77
C ARG A 38 14.80 -4.59 -6.50
N VAL A 39 13.77 -5.31 -6.07
CA VAL A 39 13.90 -6.32 -5.02
C VAL A 39 14.46 -7.60 -5.66
N VAL A 40 15.62 -8.04 -5.17
CA VAL A 40 16.36 -9.19 -5.71
C VAL A 40 16.76 -10.18 -4.61
N ALA A 41 17.02 -11.41 -5.02
CA ALA A 41 17.69 -12.44 -4.22
C ALA A 41 18.86 -13.03 -5.03
N ARG A 42 19.75 -13.82 -4.40
CA ARG A 42 20.90 -14.42 -5.11
C ARG A 42 20.59 -15.79 -5.69
N LYS A 43 21.01 -16.01 -6.94
CA LYS A 43 21.14 -17.36 -7.53
C LYS A 43 22.30 -18.13 -6.91
N HIS A 44 22.38 -19.43 -7.19
CA HIS A 44 23.50 -20.28 -6.76
C HIS A 44 24.89 -19.74 -7.18
N ASN A 45 25.00 -19.04 -8.30
CA ASN A 45 26.25 -18.45 -8.80
C ASN A 45 26.54 -17.04 -8.22
N GLY A 46 25.74 -16.59 -7.26
CA GLY A 46 25.87 -15.28 -6.61
C GLY A 46 25.25 -14.11 -7.37
N SER A 47 24.87 -14.31 -8.64
CA SER A 47 24.22 -13.27 -9.44
C SER A 47 22.82 -12.93 -8.90
N PRO A 48 22.42 -11.67 -8.98
CA PRO A 48 21.10 -11.24 -8.55
C PRO A 48 19.98 -11.80 -9.44
N PHE A 49 18.80 -11.92 -8.86
CA PHE A 49 17.59 -12.35 -9.54
C PHE A 49 16.38 -11.62 -8.97
N SER A 50 15.63 -10.97 -9.86
CA SER A 50 14.45 -10.19 -9.48
C SER A 50 13.34 -11.11 -8.96
N VAL A 51 12.82 -10.78 -7.77
CA VAL A 51 11.75 -11.57 -7.14
C VAL A 51 10.42 -11.47 -7.90
N SER A 52 10.20 -10.39 -8.65
CA SER A 52 9.01 -10.24 -9.51
C SER A 52 9.03 -11.18 -10.71
N ARG A 53 10.20 -11.70 -11.09
CA ARG A 53 10.43 -12.64 -12.19
C ARG A 53 10.58 -14.09 -11.74
N TRP A 54 10.06 -14.43 -10.56
CA TRP A 54 10.16 -15.76 -9.96
C TRP A 54 9.75 -16.92 -10.90
N HIS A 55 8.79 -16.68 -11.80
CA HIS A 55 8.31 -17.66 -12.75
C HIS A 55 9.32 -18.00 -13.87
N ASP A 56 10.35 -17.19 -14.10
CA ASP A 56 11.41 -17.49 -15.09
C ASP A 56 12.30 -18.68 -14.69
N LEU A 57 12.18 -19.18 -13.45
CA LEU A 57 12.94 -20.33 -12.95
C LEU A 57 12.33 -21.68 -13.33
N PHE A 58 11.16 -21.69 -13.96
CA PHE A 58 10.46 -22.90 -14.38
C PHE A 58 9.57 -22.64 -15.60
N SER A 59 9.05 -23.73 -16.20
CA SER A 59 8.09 -23.62 -17.30
C SER A 59 6.70 -23.32 -16.76
N VAL A 60 6.11 -22.20 -17.17
CA VAL A 60 4.74 -21.80 -16.81
C VAL A 60 3.73 -22.84 -17.30
N SER A 61 3.84 -23.32 -18.53
CA SER A 61 2.95 -24.38 -19.04
C SER A 61 3.05 -25.70 -18.27
N ALA A 62 4.25 -26.05 -17.77
CA ALA A 62 4.41 -27.21 -16.90
C ALA A 62 3.81 -26.98 -15.49
N LEU A 63 3.87 -25.74 -14.98
CA LEU A 63 3.19 -25.36 -13.74
C LEU A 63 1.67 -25.51 -13.91
N GLU A 64 1.08 -24.91 -14.94
CA GLU A 64 -0.37 -25.00 -15.23
C GLU A 64 -0.85 -26.45 -15.36
N LYS A 65 -0.10 -27.29 -16.09
CA LYS A 65 -0.39 -28.73 -16.21
C LYS A 65 -0.30 -29.47 -14.88
N SER A 66 0.52 -29.00 -13.94
CA SER A 66 0.65 -29.62 -12.62
C SER A 66 -0.42 -29.10 -11.64
N MET A 67 -0.74 -27.81 -11.71
CA MET A 67 -1.79 -27.15 -10.92
C MET A 67 -3.19 -27.64 -11.30
N SER A 68 -3.43 -27.91 -12.60
CA SER A 68 -4.70 -28.50 -13.07
C SER A 68 -4.99 -29.89 -12.50
N LYS A 69 -3.96 -30.69 -12.22
CA LYS A 69 -4.14 -31.97 -11.50
C LYS A 69 -4.60 -31.78 -10.04
N ASN A 70 -4.43 -30.59 -9.50
CA ASN A 70 -4.88 -30.19 -8.18
C ASN A 70 -6.17 -29.36 -8.24
N GLY A 71 -6.83 -29.28 -9.39
CA GLY A 71 -8.13 -28.61 -9.56
C GLY A 71 -8.07 -27.11 -9.88
N PHE A 72 -6.90 -26.54 -10.14
CA PHE A 72 -6.76 -25.14 -10.56
C PHE A 72 -6.92 -25.00 -12.08
N THR A 73 -7.62 -23.96 -12.52
CA THR A 73 -7.78 -23.64 -13.94
C THR A 73 -6.65 -22.75 -14.46
N GLU A 74 -6.63 -22.52 -15.78
CA GLU A 74 -5.69 -21.57 -16.39
C GLU A 74 -5.91 -20.12 -15.89
N PRO A 75 -7.15 -19.58 -15.80
CA PRO A 75 -7.40 -18.29 -15.16
C PRO A 75 -6.91 -18.20 -13.70
N ASP A 76 -7.06 -19.28 -12.92
CA ASP A 76 -6.52 -19.33 -11.55
C ASP A 76 -5.00 -19.20 -11.56
N CYS A 77 -4.31 -19.95 -12.43
CA CYS A 77 -2.85 -19.91 -12.57
C CYS A 77 -2.37 -18.52 -13.03
N TYR A 78 -3.09 -17.89 -13.96
CA TYR A 78 -2.80 -16.53 -14.43
C TYR A 78 -2.85 -15.52 -13.28
N ALA A 79 -3.95 -15.50 -12.52
CA ALA A 79 -4.13 -14.58 -11.39
C ALA A 79 -3.06 -14.80 -10.31
N LEU A 80 -2.69 -16.06 -10.06
CA LEU A 80 -1.63 -16.42 -9.11
C LEU A 80 -0.24 -15.94 -9.56
N LEU A 81 0.13 -16.19 -10.82
CA LEU A 81 1.40 -15.72 -11.38
C LEU A 81 1.49 -14.19 -11.30
N LEU A 82 0.42 -13.51 -11.68
CA LEU A 82 0.33 -12.05 -11.66
C LEU A 82 0.47 -11.49 -10.25
N VAL A 83 -0.32 -11.97 -9.28
CA VAL A 83 -0.30 -11.43 -7.90
C VAL A 83 1.06 -11.64 -7.24
N LEU A 84 1.65 -12.84 -7.39
CA LEU A 84 2.94 -13.17 -6.78
C LEU A 84 4.10 -12.41 -7.43
N SER A 85 4.01 -12.11 -8.72
CA SER A 85 4.95 -11.20 -9.38
C SER A 85 4.77 -9.75 -8.91
N ARG A 86 3.53 -9.29 -8.70
CA ARG A 86 3.22 -7.95 -8.16
C ARG A 86 3.64 -7.72 -6.72
N PHE A 87 3.79 -8.77 -5.91
CA PHE A 87 4.43 -8.64 -4.60
C PHE A 87 5.88 -8.17 -4.68
N GLY A 88 6.63 -8.52 -5.74
CA GLY A 88 7.96 -7.94 -5.97
C GLY A 88 7.90 -6.43 -6.21
N TYR A 89 7.02 -6.00 -7.12
CA TYR A 89 6.80 -4.59 -7.47
C TYR A 89 6.30 -3.73 -6.30
N LEU A 90 5.54 -4.32 -5.36
CA LEU A 90 5.06 -3.64 -4.16
C LEU A 90 6.19 -2.96 -3.38
N LEU A 91 7.35 -3.60 -3.31
CA LEU A 91 8.51 -3.13 -2.55
C LEU A 91 9.62 -2.53 -3.41
N GLU A 92 9.47 -2.47 -4.75
CA GLU A 92 10.43 -1.74 -5.59
C GLU A 92 10.47 -0.25 -5.25
N ILE A 93 11.65 0.35 -5.47
CA ILE A 93 11.89 1.77 -5.24
C ILE A 93 12.18 2.42 -6.57
N ASP A 94 11.27 3.27 -7.03
CA ASP A 94 11.46 4.10 -8.21
C ASP A 94 11.67 5.56 -7.78
N ASN A 95 12.93 5.95 -7.67
CA ASN A 95 13.31 7.33 -7.34
C ASN A 95 13.27 8.25 -8.57
N ARG A 96 13.03 7.73 -9.78
CA ARG A 96 12.89 8.55 -11.01
C ARG A 96 11.59 9.34 -10.98
N GLN A 97 10.54 8.78 -10.36
CA GLN A 97 9.24 9.41 -10.22
C GLN A 97 8.68 9.17 -8.82
N ARG A 98 8.72 10.19 -7.95
CA ARG A 98 7.95 10.17 -6.70
C ARG A 98 6.49 10.44 -7.04
N SER A 99 5.73 9.37 -7.18
CA SER A 99 4.42 9.44 -7.79
C SER A 99 3.31 9.65 -6.76
N ASN A 100 2.18 10.20 -7.21
CA ASN A 100 0.95 10.21 -6.41
C ASN A 100 0.50 8.79 -6.03
N LYS A 101 0.88 7.81 -6.86
CA LYS A 101 0.62 6.38 -6.69
C LYS A 101 1.36 5.78 -5.50
N ASP A 102 2.60 6.17 -5.22
CA ASP A 102 3.32 5.68 -4.04
C ASP A 102 2.64 6.10 -2.73
N TYR A 103 2.09 7.32 -2.67
CA TYR A 103 1.26 7.75 -1.55
C TYR A 103 0.05 6.83 -1.32
N PHE A 104 -0.63 6.42 -2.39
CA PHE A 104 -1.75 5.48 -2.30
C PHE A 104 -1.29 4.10 -1.86
N ILE A 105 -0.19 3.57 -2.42
CA ILE A 105 0.39 2.30 -2.01
C ILE A 105 0.75 2.33 -0.51
N PHE A 106 1.47 3.35 -0.05
CA PHE A 106 1.80 3.51 1.37
C PHE A 106 0.56 3.63 2.23
N PHE A 107 -0.42 4.42 1.80
CA PHE A 107 -1.69 4.56 2.51
C PHE A 107 -2.35 3.19 2.71
N TYR A 108 -2.58 2.44 1.62
CA TYR A 108 -3.27 1.14 1.71
C TYR A 108 -2.48 0.12 2.54
N LEU A 109 -1.15 0.13 2.45
CA LEU A 109 -0.29 -0.71 3.30
C LEU A 109 -0.43 -0.34 4.79
N ILE A 110 -0.33 0.94 5.13
CA ILE A 110 -0.51 1.43 6.51
C ILE A 110 -1.88 1.00 7.04
N GLN A 111 -2.95 1.20 6.25
CA GLN A 111 -4.29 0.81 6.66
C GLN A 111 -4.39 -0.71 6.90
N LEU A 112 -3.92 -1.55 5.97
CA LEU A 112 -3.96 -3.01 6.11
C LEU A 112 -3.19 -3.50 7.34
N ILE A 113 -1.97 -3.00 7.52
CA ILE A 113 -1.08 -3.37 8.61
C ILE A 113 -1.64 -2.97 9.98
N SER A 114 -2.33 -1.84 10.07
CA SER A 114 -2.98 -1.41 11.33
C SER A 114 -4.30 -2.12 11.59
N LEU A 115 -5.17 -2.22 10.57
CA LEU A 115 -6.51 -2.76 10.73
C LEU A 115 -6.52 -4.25 11.09
N LYS A 116 -5.53 -5.04 10.63
CA LYS A 116 -5.42 -6.46 11.01
C LYS A 116 -5.20 -6.68 12.51
N ASN A 117 -4.71 -5.67 13.23
CA ASN A 117 -4.48 -5.68 14.67
C ASN A 117 -5.59 -4.94 15.46
N SER A 118 -6.66 -4.51 14.80
CA SER A 118 -7.71 -3.66 15.39
C SER A 118 -9.08 -4.33 15.33
N SER A 119 -9.90 -4.08 16.37
CA SER A 119 -11.31 -4.49 16.37
C SER A 119 -12.20 -3.63 15.47
N LEU A 120 -11.68 -2.52 14.92
CA LEU A 120 -12.39 -1.62 14.02
C LEU A 120 -12.91 -2.30 12.74
N ASP A 121 -12.28 -3.41 12.34
CA ASP A 121 -12.58 -4.11 11.08
C ASP A 121 -12.69 -5.64 11.29
N ALA A 122 -13.47 -6.02 12.30
CA ALA A 122 -13.62 -7.42 12.70
C ALA A 122 -14.17 -8.33 11.58
N ASP A 123 -14.99 -7.79 10.67
CA ASP A 123 -15.56 -8.51 9.52
C ASP A 123 -14.73 -8.36 8.22
N ALA A 124 -13.58 -7.70 8.29
CA ALA A 124 -12.65 -7.46 7.20
C ALA A 124 -13.18 -6.57 6.06
N GLN A 125 -14.26 -5.82 6.21
CA GLN A 125 -14.79 -4.97 5.14
C GLN A 125 -13.80 -3.88 4.70
N LEU A 126 -13.22 -3.15 5.66
CA LEU A 126 -12.25 -2.10 5.39
C LEU A 126 -10.96 -2.71 4.83
N ARG A 127 -10.45 -3.80 5.41
CA ARG A 127 -9.27 -4.48 4.88
C ARG A 127 -9.47 -4.99 3.45
N ASN A 128 -10.64 -5.54 3.12
CA ASN A 128 -10.95 -5.92 1.74
C ASN A 128 -10.98 -4.72 0.79
N HIS A 129 -11.53 -3.59 1.23
CA HIS A 129 -11.47 -2.33 0.45
C HIS A 129 -10.02 -1.91 0.21
N MET A 130 -9.19 -1.86 1.25
CA MET A 130 -7.77 -1.47 1.14
C MET A 130 -6.98 -2.43 0.27
N LEU A 131 -7.20 -3.74 0.41
CA LEU A 131 -6.56 -4.76 -0.43
C LEU A 131 -6.92 -4.54 -1.91
N ARG A 132 -8.20 -4.36 -2.22
CA ARG A 132 -8.65 -4.16 -3.60
C ARG A 132 -7.94 -2.99 -4.28
N PHE A 133 -7.89 -1.84 -3.61
CA PHE A 133 -7.23 -0.67 -4.17
C PHE A 133 -5.70 -0.82 -4.19
N LEU A 134 -5.09 -1.50 -3.22
CA LEU A 134 -3.67 -1.83 -3.28
C LEU A 134 -3.36 -2.66 -4.54
N LEU A 135 -4.13 -3.72 -4.80
CA LEU A 135 -3.93 -4.57 -5.97
C LEU A 135 -4.16 -3.80 -7.28
N PHE A 136 -5.14 -2.90 -7.32
CA PHE A 136 -5.34 -1.97 -8.44
C PHE A 136 -4.12 -1.06 -8.67
N GLU A 137 -3.58 -0.44 -7.62
CA GLU A 137 -2.36 0.37 -7.73
C GLU A 137 -1.17 -0.46 -8.20
N LEU A 138 -1.10 -1.75 -7.89
CA LEU A 138 -0.10 -2.67 -8.43
C LEU A 138 -0.34 -3.07 -9.89
N SER A 139 -1.30 -2.44 -10.57
CA SER A 139 -1.63 -2.67 -11.98
C SER A 139 -1.98 -4.14 -12.25
N ILE A 140 -2.73 -4.72 -11.32
CA ILE A 140 -3.42 -6.00 -11.50
C ILE A 140 -4.77 -5.69 -12.15
N ASP A 141 -5.16 -6.47 -13.16
CA ASP A 141 -6.43 -6.27 -13.84
C ASP A 141 -7.63 -6.61 -12.94
N ASP A 142 -8.80 -6.09 -13.34
CA ASP A 142 -10.04 -6.19 -12.56
C ASP A 142 -10.51 -7.63 -12.34
N GLU A 143 -10.25 -8.53 -13.29
CA GLU A 143 -10.63 -9.93 -13.16
C GLU A 143 -9.72 -10.63 -12.14
N ALA A 144 -8.41 -10.44 -12.25
CA ALA A 144 -7.44 -11.09 -11.38
C ALA A 144 -7.54 -10.58 -9.94
N TYR A 145 -7.58 -9.26 -9.69
CA TYR A 145 -7.58 -8.79 -8.31
C TYR A 145 -8.88 -9.15 -7.56
N ARG A 146 -10.03 -9.28 -8.25
CA ARG A 146 -11.32 -9.66 -7.63
C ARG A 146 -11.32 -11.08 -7.09
N ARG A 147 -10.37 -11.91 -7.50
CA ARG A 147 -10.18 -13.26 -6.95
C ARG A 147 -9.61 -13.22 -5.53
N PHE A 148 -9.03 -12.12 -5.07
CA PHE A 148 -8.39 -12.05 -3.76
C PHE A 148 -9.23 -11.30 -2.73
N SER A 149 -9.39 -11.88 -1.55
CA SER A 149 -10.15 -11.29 -0.45
C SER A 149 -9.60 -11.71 0.91
N ILE A 150 -9.85 -10.92 1.93
CA ILE A 150 -9.47 -11.22 3.31
C ILE A 150 -10.67 -11.84 4.02
N LYS A 151 -10.49 -13.02 4.61
CA LYS A 151 -11.49 -13.68 5.45
C LYS A 151 -10.87 -14.04 6.79
N GLY A 152 -11.36 -13.43 7.87
CA GLY A 152 -10.68 -13.47 9.16
C GLY A 152 -9.30 -12.80 9.05
N ASN A 153 -8.24 -13.59 9.19
CA ASN A 153 -6.83 -13.14 9.13
C ASN A 153 -6.04 -13.86 8.04
N ARG A 154 -6.73 -14.28 6.98
CA ARG A 154 -6.16 -15.04 5.86
C ARG A 154 -6.49 -14.36 4.55
N LEU A 155 -5.54 -14.40 3.62
CA LEU A 155 -5.72 -13.93 2.26
C LEU A 155 -6.22 -15.11 1.43
N MET A 156 -7.47 -15.05 1.04
CA MET A 156 -8.16 -16.08 0.28
C MET A 156 -8.07 -15.77 -1.22
N MET A 157 -7.88 -16.81 -2.03
CA MET A 157 -8.02 -16.80 -3.47
C MET A 157 -9.30 -17.55 -3.85
N ALA A 158 -10.24 -16.89 -4.52
CA ALA A 158 -11.36 -17.52 -5.18
C ALA A 158 -10.86 -18.28 -6.41
N THR A 159 -11.23 -19.55 -6.50
CA THR A 159 -10.92 -20.41 -7.65
C THR A 159 -12.19 -20.82 -8.37
N ASP A 160 -12.06 -21.16 -9.65
CA ASP A 160 -13.22 -21.52 -10.47
C ASP A 160 -13.84 -22.86 -10.05
N ALA A 161 -13.05 -23.80 -9.52
CA ALA A 161 -13.49 -25.17 -9.22
C ALA A 161 -13.42 -25.59 -7.74
N LEU A 162 -12.50 -25.04 -6.95
CA LEU A 162 -12.27 -25.46 -5.56
C LEU A 162 -12.97 -24.56 -4.53
N GLY A 163 -13.56 -23.45 -4.99
CA GLY A 163 -14.02 -22.38 -4.11
C GLY A 163 -12.85 -21.58 -3.52
N PRO A 164 -13.06 -20.84 -2.42
CA PRO A 164 -12.02 -20.04 -1.79
C PRO A 164 -10.95 -20.90 -1.09
N VAL A 165 -9.68 -20.69 -1.44
CA VAL A 165 -8.52 -21.37 -0.85
C VAL A 165 -7.56 -20.36 -0.20
N ASP A 166 -6.82 -20.77 0.82
CA ASP A 166 -5.84 -19.91 1.49
C ASP A 166 -4.62 -19.70 0.58
N LEU A 167 -4.24 -18.45 0.32
CA LEU A 167 -3.12 -18.14 -0.58
C LEU A 167 -1.78 -18.68 -0.06
N LEU A 168 -1.59 -18.80 1.25
CA LEU A 168 -0.36 -19.40 1.80
C LEU A 168 -0.28 -20.89 1.44
N ASP A 169 -1.40 -21.61 1.53
CA ASP A 169 -1.47 -23.03 1.13
C ASP A 169 -1.24 -23.18 -0.39
N VAL A 170 -1.75 -22.23 -1.19
CA VAL A 170 -1.50 -22.21 -2.65
C VAL A 170 -0.03 -21.94 -2.97
N ILE A 171 0.62 -21.01 -2.26
CA ILE A 171 2.06 -20.76 -2.40
C ILE A 171 2.82 -22.06 -2.08
N ASP A 172 2.53 -22.72 -0.95
CA ASP A 172 3.15 -24.01 -0.61
C ASP A 172 2.96 -25.05 -1.72
N LEU A 173 1.75 -25.18 -2.25
CA LEU A 173 1.45 -26.08 -3.36
C LEU A 173 2.26 -25.76 -4.62
N VAL A 174 2.37 -24.49 -5.01
CA VAL A 174 3.16 -24.06 -6.18
C VAL A 174 4.61 -24.56 -6.08
N TYR A 175 5.27 -24.31 -4.95
CA TYR A 175 6.67 -24.71 -4.77
C TYR A 175 6.83 -26.24 -4.73
N ASN A 176 5.84 -26.95 -4.19
CA ASN A 176 5.80 -28.41 -4.21
C ASN A 176 5.65 -28.97 -5.63
N VAL A 177 4.73 -28.44 -6.44
CA VAL A 177 4.47 -28.98 -7.80
C VAL A 177 5.62 -28.68 -8.76
N ILE A 178 6.32 -27.55 -8.59
CA ILE A 178 7.55 -27.29 -9.36
C ILE A 178 8.73 -28.12 -8.85
N LYS A 179 8.58 -28.86 -7.74
CA LYS A 179 9.61 -29.67 -7.09
C LYS A 179 10.84 -28.83 -6.69
N SER A 180 10.61 -27.70 -6.02
CA SER A 180 11.64 -26.69 -5.71
C SER A 180 12.93 -27.29 -5.13
N ASP A 181 12.80 -28.25 -4.22
CA ASP A 181 13.92 -28.81 -3.46
C ASP A 181 14.85 -29.69 -4.30
N SER A 182 14.36 -30.19 -5.44
CA SER A 182 15.14 -31.01 -6.37
C SER A 182 15.87 -30.19 -7.45
N ARG A 183 15.67 -28.86 -7.47
CA ARG A 183 16.21 -27.98 -8.52
C ARG A 183 17.59 -27.43 -8.14
N LYS A 184 18.35 -27.07 -9.16
CA LYS A 184 19.64 -26.36 -9.02
C LYS A 184 19.50 -25.09 -8.16
N GLU A 185 18.43 -24.33 -8.38
CA GLU A 185 18.13 -23.07 -7.68
C GLU A 185 17.24 -23.26 -6.43
N HIS A 186 17.27 -24.42 -5.76
CA HIS A 186 16.40 -24.70 -4.61
C HIS A 186 16.52 -23.65 -3.49
N ALA A 187 17.73 -23.16 -3.20
CA ALA A 187 17.95 -22.12 -2.19
C ALA A 187 17.24 -20.81 -2.55
N LEU A 188 17.39 -20.36 -3.80
CA LEU A 188 16.69 -19.17 -4.32
C LEU A 188 15.17 -19.37 -4.28
N LEU A 189 14.66 -20.51 -4.72
CA LEU A 189 13.22 -20.83 -4.68
C LEU A 189 12.68 -20.81 -3.24
N SER A 190 13.44 -21.34 -2.27
CA SER A 190 13.08 -21.26 -0.85
C SER A 190 13.03 -19.80 -0.35
N THR A 191 13.99 -18.96 -0.75
CA THR A 191 13.97 -17.53 -0.46
C THR A 191 12.77 -16.83 -1.09
N LEU A 192 12.43 -17.11 -2.35
CA LEU A 192 11.28 -16.53 -3.05
C LEU A 192 9.95 -16.94 -2.41
N LYS A 193 9.82 -18.21 -2.02
CA LYS A 193 8.67 -18.74 -1.27
C LYS A 193 8.50 -17.99 0.05
N SER A 194 9.59 -17.87 0.82
CA SER A 194 9.62 -17.15 2.10
C SER A 194 9.26 -15.67 1.91
N TYR A 195 9.75 -15.05 0.84
CA TYR A 195 9.44 -13.67 0.49
C TYR A 195 7.93 -13.47 0.23
N GLN A 196 7.37 -14.26 -0.68
CA GLN A 196 5.95 -14.21 -1.03
C GLN A 196 5.06 -14.46 0.19
N ALA A 197 5.38 -15.49 0.98
CA ALA A 197 4.66 -15.77 2.22
C ALA A 197 4.75 -14.61 3.21
N SER A 198 5.94 -14.02 3.42
CA SER A 198 6.09 -12.88 4.32
C SER A 198 5.30 -11.65 3.86
N VAL A 199 5.20 -11.38 2.55
CA VAL A 199 4.33 -10.31 2.03
C VAL A 199 2.87 -10.60 2.38
N VAL A 200 2.38 -11.82 2.15
CA VAL A 200 0.99 -12.19 2.53
C VAL A 200 0.77 -11.97 4.03
N LYS A 201 1.67 -12.46 4.88
CA LYS A 201 1.58 -12.31 6.34
C LYS A 201 1.57 -10.86 6.79
N LEU A 202 2.41 -10.01 6.19
CA LEU A 202 2.42 -8.58 6.47
C LEU A 202 1.04 -7.95 6.26
N LEU A 203 0.36 -8.34 5.17
CA LEU A 203 -0.93 -7.75 4.78
C LEU A 203 -2.10 -8.22 5.66
N VAL A 204 -2.10 -9.47 6.16
CA VAL A 204 -3.32 -10.06 6.76
C VAL A 204 -3.16 -10.72 8.13
N GLU A 205 -1.96 -11.19 8.50
CA GLU A 205 -1.77 -11.88 9.78
C GLU A 205 -1.49 -10.88 10.91
N PRO A 206 -2.29 -10.87 12.00
CA PRO A 206 -2.00 -10.06 13.17
C PRO A 206 -0.64 -10.38 13.76
N ASP A 207 -0.01 -9.37 14.36
CA ASP A 207 1.29 -9.48 15.00
C ASP A 207 1.31 -8.63 16.28
N SER A 208 2.24 -8.95 17.17
CA SER A 208 2.46 -8.17 18.40
C SER A 208 3.26 -6.89 18.18
N ALA A 209 3.77 -6.66 16.96
CA ALA A 209 4.70 -5.57 16.67
C ALA A 209 3.99 -4.25 16.33
N GLY A 210 2.72 -4.31 15.90
CA GLY A 210 1.91 -3.13 15.55
C GLY A 210 2.41 -2.35 14.33
N TYR A 211 3.60 -2.71 13.81
CA TYR A 211 4.27 -2.18 12.61
C TYR A 211 4.02 -0.70 12.34
N ARG A 212 4.51 0.15 13.26
CA ARG A 212 4.49 1.61 13.11
C ARG A 212 5.84 2.11 12.59
N PHE A 213 5.81 2.92 11.54
CA PHE A 213 6.95 3.70 11.09
C PHE A 213 7.37 4.70 12.14
N LYS A 214 8.68 4.78 12.39
CA LYS A 214 9.28 5.76 13.29
C LYS A 214 9.59 7.02 12.51
N LEU A 215 8.67 7.97 12.56
CA LEU A 215 8.79 9.28 11.92
C LEU A 215 8.92 10.38 12.99
N ASN A 216 9.87 11.29 12.82
CA ASN A 216 10.03 12.55 13.51
C ASN A 216 8.97 13.59 13.07
N ASP A 217 7.70 13.26 13.32
CA ASP A 217 6.55 14.15 13.15
C ASP A 217 5.62 14.00 14.35
N ARG A 218 5.19 15.13 14.93
CA ARG A 218 4.33 15.16 16.12
C ARG A 218 2.92 14.57 15.90
N PHE A 219 2.49 14.46 14.66
CA PHE A 219 1.20 13.91 14.23
C PHE A 219 1.33 12.55 13.53
N SER A 220 2.53 11.94 13.50
CA SER A 220 2.77 10.65 12.84
C SER A 220 1.82 9.53 13.30
N GLU A 221 1.39 9.54 14.56
CA GLU A 221 0.44 8.56 15.08
C GLU A 221 -0.96 8.66 14.42
N PHE A 222 -1.34 9.83 13.89
CA PHE A 222 -2.61 10.03 13.18
C PHE A 222 -2.62 9.45 11.77
N MET A 223 -1.51 8.88 11.29
CA MET A 223 -1.49 8.08 10.08
C MET A 223 -2.26 6.76 10.24
N TYR A 224 -2.32 6.24 11.46
CA TYR A 224 -2.91 4.94 11.75
C TYR A 224 -4.40 5.08 12.09
N PRO A 225 -5.28 4.27 11.49
CA PRO A 225 -6.73 4.45 11.59
C PRO A 225 -7.28 4.30 13.00
N ASP A 226 -6.70 3.42 13.81
CA ASP A 226 -7.08 3.20 15.20
C ASP A 226 -6.90 4.46 16.05
N VAL A 227 -5.73 5.09 15.95
CA VAL A 227 -5.44 6.33 16.69
C VAL A 227 -6.19 7.50 16.09
N PHE A 228 -6.24 7.61 14.75
CA PHE A 228 -6.95 8.69 14.06
C PHE A 228 -8.44 8.73 14.45
N LEU A 229 -9.15 7.59 14.34
CA LEU A 229 -10.58 7.51 14.63
C LEU A 229 -10.89 7.72 16.10
N HIS A 230 -10.13 7.07 17.00
CA HIS A 230 -10.27 7.26 18.43
C HIS A 230 -10.10 8.75 18.81
N THR A 231 -9.06 9.40 18.28
CA THR A 231 -8.78 10.81 18.55
C THR A 231 -9.85 11.72 17.92
N TYR A 232 -10.35 11.39 16.74
CA TYR A 232 -11.41 12.17 16.09
C TYR A 232 -12.73 12.19 16.90
N GLU A 233 -13.07 11.07 17.55
CA GLU A 233 -14.25 10.96 18.42
C GLU A 233 -14.07 11.69 19.76
N HIS A 234 -12.90 11.58 20.38
CA HIS A 234 -12.70 12.04 21.77
C HIS A 234 -12.05 13.42 21.87
N ASP A 235 -11.14 13.77 20.95
CA ASP A 235 -10.45 15.07 20.90
C ASP A 235 -10.24 15.54 19.45
N LYS A 236 -11.37 15.87 18.82
CA LYS A 236 -11.40 16.34 17.43
C LYS A 236 -10.49 17.55 17.16
N LYS A 237 -10.20 18.37 18.16
CA LYS A 237 -9.34 19.55 18.00
C LYS A 237 -7.91 19.14 17.61
N GLN A 238 -7.41 18.01 18.12
CA GLN A 238 -6.08 17.53 17.74
C GLN A 238 -6.01 17.14 16.26
N ILE A 239 -7.02 16.43 15.75
CA ILE A 239 -7.09 16.09 14.32
C ILE A 239 -7.25 17.35 13.47
N PHE A 240 -8.07 18.31 13.89
CA PHE A 240 -8.22 19.57 13.16
C PHE A 240 -6.95 20.41 13.15
N SER A 241 -6.18 20.41 14.25
CA SER A 241 -4.84 21.00 14.30
C SER A 241 -3.89 20.34 13.31
N ALA A 242 -3.85 19.00 13.29
CA ALA A 242 -3.04 18.25 12.34
C ALA A 242 -3.42 18.54 10.88
N LEU A 243 -4.73 18.62 10.58
CA LEU A 243 -5.22 18.98 9.26
C LEU A 243 -4.86 20.41 8.85
N ALA A 244 -4.96 21.38 9.78
CA ALA A 244 -4.55 22.76 9.51
C ALA A 244 -3.05 22.85 9.18
N ASP A 245 -2.22 22.03 9.80
CA ASP A 245 -0.77 22.00 9.54
C ASP A 245 -0.40 21.42 8.16
N THR A 246 -1.30 20.68 7.51
CA THR A 246 -1.04 20.05 6.19
C THR A 246 -0.81 21.05 5.07
N ILE A 247 -1.26 22.30 5.24
CA ILE A 247 -1.09 23.39 4.26
C ILE A 247 0.07 24.31 4.60
N ASN A 248 0.88 23.98 5.61
CA ASN A 248 2.08 24.71 5.93
C ASN A 248 3.09 24.56 4.78
N PRO A 249 3.57 25.65 4.15
CA PRO A 249 4.53 25.56 3.05
C PRO A 249 5.93 25.08 3.48
N PHE A 250 6.27 25.14 4.77
CA PHE A 250 7.61 24.82 5.29
C PHE A 250 7.71 23.41 5.88
N GLN A 251 7.04 22.44 5.26
CA GLN A 251 7.09 21.05 5.68
C GLN A 251 8.35 20.35 5.15
N SER A 252 8.99 19.56 6.01
CA SER A 252 9.96 18.57 5.53
C SER A 252 9.23 17.50 4.69
N THR A 253 9.97 16.76 3.87
CA THR A 253 9.42 15.62 3.11
C THR A 253 8.68 14.63 4.01
N GLU A 254 9.18 14.42 5.22
CA GLU A 254 8.58 13.53 6.20
C GLU A 254 7.26 14.07 6.75
N ASN A 255 7.21 15.37 7.09
CA ASN A 255 5.97 16.00 7.54
C ASN A 255 4.92 16.05 6.43
N LEU A 256 5.37 16.27 5.18
CA LEU A 256 4.50 16.22 4.02
C LEU A 256 3.94 14.81 3.79
N PHE A 257 4.74 13.78 4.04
CA PHE A 257 4.26 12.40 3.99
C PHE A 257 3.15 12.15 4.99
N VAL A 258 3.40 12.44 6.26
CA VAL A 258 2.42 12.31 7.35
C VAL A 258 1.15 13.11 7.05
N SER A 259 1.29 14.36 6.61
CA SER A 259 0.19 15.24 6.25
C SER A 259 -0.71 14.65 5.16
N ASN A 260 -0.12 14.08 4.10
CA ASN A 260 -0.89 13.43 3.04
C ASN A 260 -1.66 12.22 3.56
N ILE A 261 -1.05 11.38 4.40
CA ILE A 261 -1.75 10.22 4.98
C ILE A 261 -2.91 10.67 5.90
N ILE A 262 -2.72 11.73 6.70
CA ILE A 262 -3.79 12.30 7.55
C ILE A 262 -4.93 12.88 6.70
N LEU A 263 -4.62 13.60 5.61
CA LEU A 263 -5.63 14.09 4.66
C LEU A 263 -6.43 12.94 4.05
N MET A 264 -5.75 11.86 3.68
CA MET A 264 -6.37 10.65 3.12
C MET A 264 -7.25 9.95 4.16
N ASN A 265 -6.81 9.85 5.43
CA ASN A 265 -7.62 9.32 6.52
C ASN A 265 -8.89 10.16 6.74
N TYR A 266 -8.77 11.49 6.80
CA TYR A 266 -9.93 12.37 6.99
C TYR A 266 -10.92 12.26 5.82
N SER A 267 -10.40 12.22 4.58
CA SER A 267 -11.22 12.07 3.38
C SER A 267 -11.96 10.74 3.37
N PHE A 268 -11.24 9.65 3.63
CA PHE A 268 -11.78 8.28 3.58
C PHE A 268 -12.74 7.97 4.73
N TYR A 269 -12.31 8.18 5.98
CA TYR A 269 -13.08 7.76 7.14
C TYR A 269 -14.18 8.74 7.53
N ILE A 270 -13.97 10.04 7.31
CA ILE A 270 -14.91 11.07 7.78
C ILE A 270 -15.75 11.62 6.63
N LEU A 271 -15.11 12.21 5.62
CA LEU A 271 -15.83 12.99 4.61
C LEU A 271 -16.62 12.13 3.64
N ASN A 272 -16.12 10.95 3.28
CA ASN A 272 -16.80 10.01 2.39
C ASN A 272 -18.25 9.74 2.79
N ASN A 273 -18.49 9.57 4.11
CA ASN A 273 -19.82 9.29 4.65
C ASN A 273 -20.50 10.54 5.25
N LYS A 274 -19.71 11.52 5.74
CA LYS A 274 -20.22 12.70 6.46
C LYS A 274 -19.57 13.97 5.91
N PRO A 275 -19.86 14.38 4.66
CA PRO A 275 -19.21 15.51 4.03
C PRO A 275 -19.44 16.84 4.76
N ARG A 276 -20.55 16.96 5.51
CA ARG A 276 -20.83 18.12 6.37
C ARG A 276 -19.82 18.33 7.51
N GLU A 277 -19.01 17.32 7.88
CA GLU A 277 -17.95 17.51 8.88
C GLU A 277 -16.91 18.54 8.42
N ILE A 278 -16.80 18.82 7.12
CA ILE A 278 -15.94 19.88 6.59
C ILE A 278 -16.28 21.26 7.16
N LEU A 279 -17.55 21.51 7.50
CA LEU A 279 -17.99 22.78 8.08
C LEU A 279 -17.50 22.97 9.52
N LYS A 280 -17.29 21.86 10.25
CA LYS A 280 -16.70 21.91 11.60
C LYS A 280 -15.22 22.25 11.52
N LEU A 281 -14.51 21.69 10.53
CA LEU A 281 -13.12 22.02 10.25
C LEU A 281 -12.99 23.49 9.82
N LYS A 282 -13.88 23.98 8.94
CA LYS A 282 -13.98 25.40 8.58
C LYS A 282 -14.09 26.30 9.81
N LYS A 283 -15.05 26.00 10.70
CA LYS A 283 -15.26 26.77 11.93
C LYS A 283 -14.05 26.77 12.85
N TYR A 284 -13.30 25.67 12.89
CA TYR A 284 -12.09 25.56 13.70
C TYR A 284 -10.94 26.41 13.14
N ILE A 285 -10.72 26.37 11.82
CA ILE A 285 -9.65 27.14 11.15
C ILE A 285 -9.92 28.64 11.27
N ASN A 286 -11.18 29.05 11.12
CA ASN A 286 -11.62 30.44 11.28
C ASN A 286 -10.82 31.46 10.44
N ASP A 287 -10.34 31.01 9.28
CA ASP A 287 -9.64 31.79 8.25
C ASP A 287 -10.06 31.23 6.89
N GLU A 288 -10.70 32.05 6.06
CA GLU A 288 -11.25 31.61 4.76
C GLU A 288 -10.15 31.25 3.75
N ALA A 289 -8.99 31.91 3.79
CA ALA A 289 -7.90 31.64 2.85
C ALA A 289 -7.19 30.32 3.19
N LEU A 290 -6.92 30.09 4.48
CA LEU A 290 -6.35 28.82 4.95
C LEU A 290 -7.33 27.68 4.74
N PHE A 291 -8.62 27.88 5.03
CA PHE A 291 -9.64 26.86 4.77
C PHE A 291 -9.75 26.53 3.27
N GLY A 292 -9.71 27.54 2.39
CA GLY A 292 -9.71 27.34 0.94
C GLY A 292 -8.57 26.44 0.46
N LYS A 293 -7.34 26.70 0.92
CA LYS A 293 -6.17 25.85 0.61
C LYS A 293 -6.33 24.42 1.11
N LEU A 294 -6.88 24.25 2.30
CA LEU A 294 -7.10 22.92 2.87
C LEU A 294 -8.18 22.14 2.10
N LEU A 295 -9.27 22.81 1.73
CA LEU A 295 -10.33 22.22 0.92
C LEU A 295 -9.81 21.81 -0.46
N GLU A 296 -8.98 22.65 -1.09
CA GLU A 296 -8.27 22.32 -2.32
C GLU A 296 -7.37 21.10 -2.15
N ALA A 297 -6.58 21.03 -1.07
CA ALA A 297 -5.73 19.87 -0.79
C ALA A 297 -6.54 18.56 -0.61
N ILE A 298 -7.68 18.62 0.07
CA ILE A 298 -8.60 17.48 0.25
C ILE A 298 -9.13 17.00 -1.11
N ILE A 299 -9.60 17.93 -1.96
CA ILE A 299 -10.18 17.60 -3.27
C ILE A 299 -9.12 17.07 -4.23
N THR A 300 -7.95 17.73 -4.31
CA THR A 300 -6.88 17.35 -5.25
C THR A 300 -6.17 16.05 -4.86
N ARG A 301 -6.20 15.66 -3.57
CA ARG A 301 -5.73 14.34 -3.11
C ARG A 301 -6.58 13.18 -3.67
N ARG A 302 -7.85 13.45 -4.06
CA ARG A 302 -8.81 12.52 -4.68
C ARG A 302 -9.00 11.19 -3.93
N MET A 303 -8.86 11.21 -2.61
CA MET A 303 -9.12 10.03 -1.79
C MET A 303 -10.61 9.89 -1.53
N VAL A 304 -11.32 9.17 -2.40
CA VAL A 304 -12.79 8.95 -2.41
C VAL A 304 -13.69 10.20 -2.41
N VAL A 305 -13.08 11.37 -2.26
CA VAL A 305 -13.72 12.68 -2.23
C VAL A 305 -13.42 13.40 -3.54
N SER A 306 -14.45 14.03 -4.11
CA SER A 306 -14.35 14.92 -5.25
C SER A 306 -15.03 16.24 -4.94
N LYS A 307 -14.82 17.23 -5.81
CA LYS A 307 -15.48 18.53 -5.72
C LYS A 307 -17.00 18.43 -5.59
N ALA A 308 -17.62 17.52 -6.34
CA ALA A 308 -19.07 17.29 -6.34
C ALA A 308 -19.65 16.97 -4.95
N LEU A 309 -18.83 16.41 -4.04
CA LEU A 309 -19.22 16.11 -2.68
C LEU A 309 -19.56 17.39 -1.87
N PHE A 310 -19.02 18.54 -2.27
CA PHE A 310 -19.15 19.82 -1.54
C PHE A 310 -20.04 20.85 -2.24
N ASP A 311 -20.52 20.60 -3.46
CA ASP A 311 -21.29 21.58 -4.27
C ASP A 311 -22.50 22.18 -3.56
N LYS A 312 -23.15 21.40 -2.69
CA LYS A 312 -24.36 21.82 -1.94
C LYS A 312 -24.06 22.26 -0.51
N LEU A 313 -22.79 22.35 -0.12
CA LEU A 313 -22.39 22.71 1.23
C LEU A 313 -21.96 24.18 1.28
N PRO A 314 -22.34 24.92 2.34
CA PRO A 314 -21.95 26.32 2.49
C PRO A 314 -20.48 26.43 2.95
N THR A 315 -19.57 25.98 2.09
CA THR A 315 -18.12 26.06 2.33
C THR A 315 -17.63 27.51 2.25
N GLY A 316 -18.35 28.39 1.54
CA GLY A 316 -17.95 29.78 1.31
C GLY A 316 -16.81 29.91 0.30
N GLN A 317 -16.44 28.81 -0.36
CA GLN A 317 -15.35 28.73 -1.33
C GLN A 317 -15.93 28.55 -2.72
N ASP A 318 -15.39 29.26 -3.71
CA ASP A 318 -15.74 29.03 -5.10
C ASP A 318 -15.00 27.78 -5.59
N LEU A 319 -15.71 26.65 -5.58
CA LEU A 319 -15.16 25.38 -6.02
C LEU A 319 -14.78 25.37 -7.50
N SER A 320 -15.31 26.29 -8.33
CA SER A 320 -14.95 26.41 -9.76
C SER A 320 -13.48 26.74 -9.99
N LEU A 321 -12.83 27.38 -9.01
CA LEU A 321 -11.42 27.75 -9.05
C LEU A 321 -10.47 26.59 -8.78
N ILE A 322 -10.97 25.51 -8.16
CA ILE A 322 -10.17 24.32 -7.85
C ILE A 322 -10.02 23.50 -9.13
N LYS A 323 -8.81 23.49 -9.68
CA LYS A 323 -8.44 22.68 -10.84
C LYS A 323 -8.17 21.25 -10.38
N ASP A 324 -9.20 20.43 -10.42
CA ASP A 324 -9.11 19.02 -10.05
C ASP A 324 -8.92 18.11 -11.27
N GLU A 325 -8.67 18.63 -12.48
CA GLU A 325 -8.46 17.83 -13.70
C GLU A 325 -7.00 17.41 -13.94
N GLN A 326 -6.01 18.17 -13.46
CA GLN A 326 -4.59 17.85 -13.63
C GLN A 326 -4.04 17.07 -12.44
N THR A 327 -3.46 15.90 -12.69
CA THR A 327 -2.59 15.22 -11.74
C THR A 327 -1.35 16.07 -11.54
N SER A 328 -1.40 17.04 -10.61
CA SER A 328 -0.15 17.56 -10.06
C SER A 328 0.46 16.42 -9.26
N PHE A 329 1.30 15.63 -9.92
CA PHE A 329 2.22 14.72 -9.26
C PHE A 329 2.94 15.57 -8.22
N TYR A 330 2.67 15.35 -6.93
CA TYR A 330 3.39 16.02 -5.86
C TYR A 330 4.82 15.51 -5.91
N ASN A 331 5.65 16.16 -6.71
CA ASN A 331 7.05 15.84 -6.83
C ASN A 331 7.73 16.44 -5.59
N ILE A 332 7.82 15.64 -4.53
CA ILE A 332 8.22 16.10 -3.18
C ILE A 332 9.64 16.70 -3.16
N LEU A 333 10.48 16.38 -4.15
CA LEU A 333 11.86 16.87 -4.23
C LEU A 333 12.02 18.16 -5.06
N TYR A 334 11.05 18.54 -5.88
CA TYR A 334 11.24 19.58 -6.90
C TYR A 334 10.32 20.80 -6.74
N ARG A 335 9.63 20.96 -5.62
CA ARG A 335 9.01 22.24 -5.27
C ARG A 335 10.07 23.15 -4.64
N GLN A 336 10.61 24.07 -5.45
CA GLN A 336 11.15 25.36 -4.98
C GLN A 336 10.04 26.40 -5.04
#